data_AF-A0A9D8KCE9-F1
#
_entry.id   AF-A0A9D8KCE9-F1
#
_cell.length_a   1.000
_cell.length_b   1.000
_cell.length_c   1.000
_cell.angle_alpha   90.00
_cell.angle_beta   90.00
_cell.angle_gamma   90.00
#
_symmetry.space_group_name_H-M   'P 1'
#
loop_
_entity.id
_entity.type
_entity.pdbx_description
1 polymer ?
#
loop_
_entity_poly.entity_id
_entity_poly.type
_entity_poly.pdbx_seq_one_letter_code
_entity_poly.pdbx_strand_id
1 'polypeptide(L)' 'MFRTLLIADSGKGHVEDMVRMLRTIPPCRQAKVHLLHVVSEQGREEVADHRQRAEILIQEAISRMGMDPSEVTSLVR' A
#
# COMPACT_ATOMS: atom_id res chain seq x y z
N MET A 1 -9.60 -20.35 2.70
CA MET A 1 -8.38 -19.66 3.17
C MET A 1 -8.14 -18.46 2.26
N PHE A 2 -8.12 -17.25 2.80
CA PHE A 2 -7.91 -16.03 2.01
C PHE A 2 -6.46 -15.99 1.52
N ARG A 3 -6.26 -15.84 0.23
CA ARG A 3 -4.91 -15.83 -0.38
C ARG A 3 -4.37 -14.42 -0.60
N THR A 4 -5.28 -13.44 -0.76
CA THR A 4 -4.94 -12.06 -1.11
C THR A 4 -5.86 -11.09 -0.38
N LEU A 5 -5.28 -10.02 0.16
CA LEU A 5 -5.94 -8.86 0.75
C LEU A 5 -5.68 -7.65 -0.16
N LEU A 6 -6.73 -7.04 -0.71
CA LEU A 6 -6.63 -5.78 -1.42
C LEU A 6 -6.89 -4.64 -0.43
N ILE A 7 -5.94 -3.74 -0.28
CA ILE A 7 -6.02 -2.58 0.61
C ILE A 7 -5.91 -1.32 -0.24
N ALA A 8 -6.98 -0.53 -0.24
CA ALA A 8 -6.97 0.78 -0.87
C ALA A 8 -6.36 1.81 0.08
N ASP A 9 -5.20 2.36 -0.29
CA ASP A 9 -4.59 3.49 0.40
C ASP A 9 -5.04 4.81 -0.24
N SER A 10 -5.39 5.76 0.62
CA SER A 10 -5.74 7.13 0.22
C SER A 10 -4.61 8.13 0.52
N GLY A 11 -3.42 7.65 0.93
CA GLY A 11 -2.27 8.49 1.25
C GLY A 11 -2.35 9.20 2.60
N LYS A 12 -3.37 8.91 3.42
CA LYS A 12 -3.58 9.54 4.73
C LYS A 12 -2.81 8.87 5.88
N GLY A 13 -1.96 7.88 5.58
CA GLY A 13 -1.13 7.19 6.58
C GLY A 13 -1.86 6.17 7.46
N HIS A 14 -3.19 6.02 7.34
CA HIS A 14 -3.96 5.06 8.16
C HIS A 14 -3.83 3.59 7.71
N VAL A 15 -3.19 3.34 6.57
CA VAL A 15 -2.99 1.97 6.05
C VAL A 15 -2.09 1.14 6.97
N GLU A 16 -1.10 1.76 7.61
CA GLU A 16 -0.18 1.09 8.53
C GLU A 16 -0.92 0.41 9.70
N ASP A 17 -1.78 1.16 10.38
CA ASP A 17 -2.56 0.65 11.50
C ASP A 17 -3.53 -0.45 11.05
N MET A 18 -4.15 -0.27 9.88
CA MET A 18 -5.06 -1.27 9.34
C MET A 18 -4.34 -2.58 8.98
N VAL A 19 -3.17 -2.51 8.35
CA VAL A 19 -2.33 -3.69 8.04
C VAL A 19 -1.89 -4.38 9.32
N ARG A 20 -1.48 -3.61 10.34
CA ARG A 20 -1.08 -4.15 11.64
C ARG A 20 -2.22 -4.91 12.31
N MET A 21 -3.43 -4.36 12.29
CA MET A 21 -4.63 -5.02 12.82
C MET A 21 -5.00 -6.27 12.01
N LEU A 22 -4.92 -6.23 10.68
CA LEU A 22 -5.22 -7.40 9.84
C LEU A 22 -4.22 -8.54 10.09
N ARG A 23 -2.94 -8.24 10.36
CA ARG A 23 -1.93 -9.26 10.70
C ARG A 23 -2.18 -9.96 12.04
N THR A 24 -3.01 -9.43 12.93
CA THR A 24 -3.41 -10.14 14.17
C THR A 24 -4.47 -11.21 13.92
N ILE A 25 -5.13 -11.19 12.76
CA ILE A 25 -6.19 -12.15 12.40
C ILE A 25 -5.53 -13.35 11.69
N PRO A 26 -5.62 -14.59 12.22
CA PRO A 26 -4.85 -15.73 11.69
C PRO A 26 -5.07 -16.02 10.19
N PRO A 27 -6.30 -15.96 9.65
CA PRO A 27 -6.53 -16.08 8.21
C PRO A 27 -5.91 -14.98 7.34
N CYS A 28 -5.67 -13.79 7.90
CA CYS A 28 -5.17 -12.62 7.20
C CYS A 28 -3.64 -12.50 7.28
N ARG A 29 -3.02 -13.11 8.30
CA ARG A 29 -1.57 -13.11 8.53
C ARG A 29 -0.76 -13.70 7.37
N GLN A 30 -1.32 -14.69 6.68
CA GLN A 30 -0.67 -15.42 5.58
C GLN A 30 -1.14 -14.95 4.18
N ALA A 31 -2.04 -13.97 4.12
CA ALA A 31 -2.55 -13.47 2.85
C ALA A 31 -1.57 -12.46 2.24
N LYS A 32 -1.34 -12.54 0.92
CA LYS A 32 -0.57 -11.54 0.18
C LYS A 32 -1.29 -10.20 0.22
N VAL A 33 -0.57 -9.10 0.42
CA VAL A 33 -1.16 -7.77 0.48
C VAL A 33 -0.95 -7.05 -0.85
N HIS A 34 -2.04 -6.62 -1.47
CA HIS A 34 -2.03 -5.78 -2.65
C HIS A 34 -2.43 -4.38 -2.22
N LEU A 35 -1.51 -3.41 -2.36
CA LEU A 35 -1.76 -2.04 -2.00
C LEU A 35 -2.15 -1.25 -3.25
N LEU A 36 -3.36 -0.70 -3.24
CA LEU A 36 -3.87 0.19 -4.28
C LEU A 36 -3.84 1.61 -3.74
N HIS A 37 -2.87 2.41 -4.18
CA HIS A 37 -2.83 3.83 -3.84
C HIS A 37 -3.51 4.62 -4.95
N VAL A 38 -4.61 5.32 -4.63
CA VAL A 38 -5.33 6.16 -5.59
C VAL A 38 -4.85 7.60 -5.45
N VAL A 39 -4.19 8.11 -6.49
CA VAL A 39 -3.75 9.51 -6.53
C VAL A 39 -4.91 10.34 -7.03
N SER A 40 -5.50 11.17 -6.16
CA SER A 40 -6.53 12.11 -6.57
C SER A 40 -5.95 13.14 -7.56
N GLU A 41 -6.45 13.15 -8.80
CA GLU A 41 -6.12 14.14 -9.84
C GLU A 41 -6.62 15.56 -9.50
N GLN A 42 -6.08 16.16 -8.44
CA GLN A 42 -6.23 17.59 -8.15
C GLN A 42 -4.87 18.26 -8.22
N GLY A 43 -4.36 18.38 -9.44
CA GLY A 43 -3.15 19.13 -9.75
C GLY A 43 -2.59 18.73 -11.10
N ARG A 44 -2.92 19.51 -12.14
CA ARG A 44 -2.29 19.42 -13.46
C ARG A 44 -0.83 19.90 -13.36
N GLU A 45 0.08 19.13 -12.77
CA GLU A 45 1.52 19.28 -13.03
C GLU A 45 2.18 17.90 -12.95
N GLU A 46 2.78 17.45 -14.05
CA GLU A 46 3.81 16.40 -14.09
C GLU A 46 3.47 14.98 -13.56
N VAL A 47 2.65 14.26 -14.35
CA VAL A 47 2.30 12.83 -14.17
C VAL A 47 3.52 11.90 -13.97
N ALA A 48 4.68 12.24 -14.54
CA ALA A 48 5.91 11.45 -14.38
C ALA A 48 6.54 11.61 -12.98
N ASP A 49 6.58 12.83 -12.45
CA ASP A 49 7.14 13.12 -11.13
C ASP A 49 6.21 12.59 -10.02
N HIS A 50 4.90 12.59 -10.27
CA HIS A 50 3.92 12.01 -9.36
C HIS A 50 4.02 10.50 -9.19
N ARG A 51 4.29 9.77 -10.27
CA ARG A 51 4.45 8.31 -10.17
C ARG A 51 5.70 7.95 -9.37
N GLN A 52 6.80 8.66 -9.60
CA GLN A 52 8.04 8.45 -8.85
C GLN A 52 7.88 8.79 -7.37
N ARG A 53 7.19 9.90 -7.05
CA ARG A 53 6.86 10.26 -5.65
C ARG A 53 5.92 9.22 -5.00
N ALA A 54 4.94 8.70 -5.73
CA ALA A 54 4.05 7.65 -5.22
C ALA A 54 4.80 6.33 -4.97
N GLU A 55 5.73 5.96 -5.84
CA GLU A 55 6.60 4.80 -5.63
C GLU A 55 7.49 4.98 -4.37
N ILE A 56 8.05 6.18 -4.15
CA ILE A 56 8.83 6.50 -2.94
C ILE A 56 7.95 6.39 -1.69
N LEU A 57 6.75 6.97 -1.69
CA LEU A 57 5.81 6.90 -0.56
C LEU A 57 5.41 5.46 -0.22
N ILE A 58 5.19 4.62 -1.23
CA ILE A 58 4.86 3.22 -1.03
C ILE A 58 6.06 2.45 -0.46
N GLN A 59 7.27 2.69 -0.96
CA GLN A 59 8.48 2.07 -0.41
C GLN A 59 8.73 2.48 1.05
N GLU A 60 8.52 3.74 1.39
CA GLU A 60 8.57 4.21 2.78
C GLU A 60 7.53 3.51 3.66
N ALA A 61 6.28 3.39 3.18
CA ALA A 61 5.22 2.71 3.92
C ALA A 61 5.55 1.21 4.12
N ILE A 62 6.05 0.51 3.09
CA ILE A 62 6.49 -0.90 3.20
C ILE A 62 7.60 -1.04 4.25
N SER A 63 8.58 -0.13 4.23
CA SER A 63 9.70 -0.11 5.18
C SER A 63 9.23 0.13 6.62
N ARG A 64 8.35 1.10 6.85
CA ARG A 64 7.76 1.40 8.17
C ARG A 64 6.88 0.27 8.70
N MET A 65 6.19 -0.44 7.80
CA MET A 65 5.38 -1.62 8.13
C MET A 65 6.21 -2.88 8.41
N GLY A 66 7.52 -2.87 8.16
CA GLY A 66 8.39 -4.04 8.31
C GLY A 66 7.98 -5.20 7.39
N MET A 67 7.38 -4.88 6.24
CA MET A 67 6.92 -5.87 5.27
C MET A 67 8.01 -6.17 4.25
N ASP A 68 8.09 -7.42 3.80
CA ASP A 68 8.97 -7.79 2.69
C ASP A 68 8.41 -7.17 1.39
N PRO A 69 9.20 -6.35 0.66
CA PRO A 69 8.76 -5.77 -0.60
C PRO A 69 8.33 -6.81 -1.64
N SER A 70 8.87 -8.03 -1.58
CA SER A 70 8.49 -9.13 -2.48
C SER A 70 7.10 -9.71 -2.19
N GLU A 71 6.54 -9.43 -1.00
CA GLU A 71 5.19 -9.82 -0.60
C GLU A 71 4.13 -8.75 -0.91
N VAL A 72 4.55 -7.56 -1.34
CA VAL A 72 3.68 -6.41 -1.58
C VAL A 72 3.65 -6.08 -3.07
N THR A 73 2.47 -6.20 -3.68
CA THR A 73 2.24 -5.68 -5.03
C THR A 73 1.64 -4.27 -4.92
N SER A 74 2.39 -3.27 -5.36
CA SER A 74 1.96 -1.88 -5.39
C SER A 74 1.34 -1.52 -6.73
N LEU A 75 0.12 -0.99 -6.71
CA LEU A 75 -0.53 -0.43 -7.89
C LEU A 75 -0.86 1.05 -7.64
N VAL A 76 -0.21 1.94 -8.39
CA VAL A 76 -0.52 3.37 -8.42
C VAL A 76 -1.52 3.61 -9.56
N ARG A 77 -2.69 4.15 -9.24
CA ARG A 77 -3.74 4.50 -10.21
C ARG A 77 -4.34 5.87 -9.97
#